data_AF-X1C5W4-F1
#
_entry.id   AF-X1C5W4-F1
#
_cell.length_a   1.000
_cell.length_b   1.000
_cell.length_c   1.000
_cell.angle_alpha   90.00
_cell.angle_beta   90.00
_cell.angle_gamma   90.00
#
_symmetry.space_group_name_H-M   'P 1'
#
loop_
_entity.id
_entity.type
_entity.pdbx_description
1 polymer ?
#
loop_
_entity_poly.entity_id
_entity_poly.type
_entity_poly.pdbx_seq_one_letter_code
_entity_poly.pdbx_strand_id
1 'polypeptide(L)'
;SILPYSDILAWCLIPNHFHLMVEVKRVIFNNVSLNHSIGRMLSSYTRAINNQEKRTGSLFQEHTQAICLTTIDGITASWYKINGITNINISQPERDYPVVCMAYIHNNPAKHGLEKKPDKWEFSSFREYKGLTDNCLINREKGLYYFNY
;
A
#
# COMPACT_ATOMS: atom_id res chain seq x y z
N SER A 1 17.22 -2.62 2.06
CA SER A 1 16.37 -1.42 1.94
C SER A 1 15.70 -1.49 0.58
N ILE A 2 14.40 -1.18 0.48
CA ILE A 2 13.57 -1.31 -0.74
C ILE A 2 13.92 -0.22 -1.79
N LEU A 3 14.46 0.91 -1.32
CA LEU A 3 14.68 2.14 -2.10
C LEU A 3 15.52 2.04 -3.39
N PRO A 4 16.56 1.18 -3.52
CA PRO A 4 17.34 1.12 -4.76
C PRO A 4 16.61 0.43 -5.92
N TYR A 5 15.51 -0.31 -5.66
CA TYR A 5 14.84 -1.13 -6.67
C TYR A 5 13.37 -0.76 -6.90
N SER A 6 12.74 -0.07 -5.96
CA SER A 6 11.35 0.37 -6.08
C SER A 6 11.04 1.56 -5.20
N ASP A 7 10.13 2.41 -5.66
CA ASP A 7 9.54 3.49 -4.85
C ASP A 7 8.30 2.96 -4.13
N ILE A 8 8.18 3.23 -2.83
CA ILE A 8 6.95 2.96 -2.09
C ILE A 8 5.99 4.11 -2.38
N LEU A 9 4.80 3.80 -2.89
CA LEU A 9 3.78 4.79 -3.20
C LEU A 9 2.72 4.87 -2.10
N ALA A 10 2.27 3.74 -1.59
CA ALA A 10 1.32 3.72 -0.48
C ALA A 10 1.49 2.46 0.38
N TRP A 11 1.23 2.59 1.67
CA TRP A 11 1.16 1.49 2.61
C TRP A 11 0.12 1.77 3.71
N CYS A 12 -0.51 0.71 4.19
CA CYS A 12 -1.39 0.73 5.37
C CYS A 12 -1.30 -0.61 6.09
N LEU A 13 -1.10 -0.57 7.40
CA LEU A 13 -1.01 -1.76 8.25
C LEU A 13 -2.20 -1.75 9.20
N ILE A 14 -2.88 -2.88 9.29
CA ILE A 14 -3.96 -3.14 10.24
C ILE A 14 -3.68 -4.47 10.95
N PRO A 15 -4.32 -4.76 12.09
CA PRO A 15 -3.97 -5.95 12.88
C PRO A 15 -4.11 -7.30 12.15
N ASN A 16 -4.97 -7.39 11.14
CA ASN A 16 -5.27 -8.65 10.44
C ASN A 16 -4.74 -8.71 8.99
N HIS A 17 -4.28 -7.62 8.42
CA HIS A 17 -3.85 -7.53 7.02
C HIS A 17 -2.93 -6.32 6.81
N PHE A 18 -2.21 -6.29 5.69
CA PHE A 18 -1.50 -5.10 5.25
C PHE A 18 -1.68 -4.89 3.76
N HIS A 19 -1.58 -3.65 3.31
CA HIS A 19 -1.47 -3.34 1.89
C HIS A 19 -0.24 -2.50 1.63
N LEU A 20 0.46 -2.82 0.54
CA LEU A 20 1.67 -2.16 0.08
C LEU A 20 1.58 -1.97 -1.43
N MET A 21 1.80 -0.75 -1.90
CA MET A 21 1.86 -0.38 -3.29
C MET A 21 3.24 0.20 -3.59
N VAL A 22 3.92 -0.41 -4.56
CA VAL A 22 5.28 -0.05 -4.98
C VAL A 22 5.32 0.14 -6.48
N GLU A 23 6.13 1.09 -6.93
CA GLU A 23 6.54 1.20 -8.33
C GLU A 23 7.94 0.62 -8.48
N VAL A 24 8.08 -0.42 -9.32
CA VAL A 24 9.37 -1.06 -9.56
C VAL A 24 10.18 -0.21 -10.54
N LYS A 25 11.37 0.23 -10.13
CA LYS A 25 12.32 0.87 -11.04
C LYS A 25 12.89 -0.21 -11.95
N ARG A 26 12.80 0.00 -13.27
CA ARG A 26 13.24 -0.96 -14.29
C ARG A 26 14.77 -1.13 -14.24
N VAL A 27 15.23 -1.97 -13.32
CA VAL A 27 16.60 -2.48 -13.20
C VAL A 27 16.48 -4.01 -13.23
N ILE A 28 17.36 -4.65 -13.99
CA ILE A 28 17.33 -6.05 -14.40
C ILE A 28 17.00 -6.98 -13.21
N PHE A 29 15.95 -7.79 -13.38
CA PHE A 29 15.38 -8.68 -12.37
C PHE A 29 16.37 -9.73 -11.88
N ASN A 30 16.75 -9.63 -10.60
CA ASN A 30 16.94 -10.81 -9.77
C ASN A 30 15.79 -10.82 -8.76
N ASN A 31 14.81 -11.72 -8.92
CA ASN A 31 13.56 -11.86 -8.16
C ASN A 31 13.72 -11.94 -6.62
N VAL A 32 14.94 -11.99 -6.11
CA VAL A 32 15.28 -12.25 -4.71
C VAL A 32 15.28 -10.98 -3.85
N SER A 33 15.41 -9.77 -4.43
CA SER A 33 15.64 -8.54 -3.63
C SER A 33 14.37 -7.85 -3.09
N LEU A 34 13.27 -7.83 -3.84
CA LEU A 34 12.02 -7.16 -3.44
C LEU A 34 11.32 -7.94 -2.32
N ASN A 35 11.08 -9.24 -2.51
CA ASN A 35 10.46 -10.10 -1.51
C ASN A 35 11.23 -10.11 -0.18
N HIS A 36 12.56 -10.17 -0.25
CA HIS A 36 13.41 -10.08 0.94
C HIS A 36 13.24 -8.74 1.67
N SER A 37 13.17 -7.64 0.92
CA SER A 37 13.04 -6.32 1.52
C SER A 37 11.63 -6.05 2.10
N ILE A 38 10.58 -6.58 1.46
CA ILE A 38 9.22 -6.62 2.01
C ILE A 38 9.19 -7.46 3.29
N GLY A 39 9.82 -8.64 3.27
CA GLY A 39 9.96 -9.49 4.46
C GLY A 39 10.58 -8.75 5.64
N ARG A 40 11.68 -8.02 5.42
CA ARG A 40 12.32 -7.18 6.46
C ARG A 40 11.39 -6.10 7.02
N MET A 41 10.61 -5.44 6.17
CA MET A 41 9.61 -4.45 6.59
C MET A 41 8.54 -5.10 7.48
N LEU A 42 7.96 -6.21 7.04
CA LEU A 42 6.92 -6.93 7.78
C LEU A 42 7.42 -7.48 9.11
N SER A 43 8.64 -8.00 9.17
CA SER A 43 9.26 -8.44 10.42
C SER A 43 9.47 -7.26 11.39
N SER A 44 9.88 -6.09 10.88
CA SER A 44 10.05 -4.89 11.70
C SER A 44 8.72 -4.42 12.31
N TYR A 45 7.66 -4.39 11.50
CA TYR A 45 6.33 -4.05 11.99
C TYR A 45 5.77 -5.09 12.97
N THR A 46 5.94 -6.38 12.65
CA THR A 46 5.55 -7.48 13.54
C THR A 46 6.18 -7.31 14.92
N ARG A 47 7.48 -6.95 14.96
CA ARG A 47 8.20 -6.69 16.21
C ARG A 47 7.64 -5.47 16.95
N ALA A 48 7.35 -4.38 16.24
CA ALA A 48 6.77 -3.17 16.85
C ALA A 48 5.42 -3.47 17.53
N ILE A 49 4.51 -4.15 16.84
CA ILE A 49 3.20 -4.51 17.40
C ILE A 49 3.33 -5.58 18.48
N ASN A 50 4.25 -6.53 18.34
CA ASN A 50 4.52 -7.52 19.40
C ASN A 50 4.94 -6.84 20.71
N ASN A 51 5.82 -5.85 20.62
CA ASN A 51 6.26 -5.06 21.77
C ASN A 51 5.13 -4.20 22.35
N GLN A 52 4.34 -3.54 21.50
CA GLN A 52 3.21 -2.69 21.93
C GLN A 52 2.15 -3.51 22.68
N GLU A 53 1.77 -4.66 22.12
CA GLU A 53 0.69 -5.51 22.63
C GLU A 53 1.19 -6.56 23.64
N LYS A 54 2.47 -6.52 24.03
CA LYS A 54 3.14 -7.49 24.93
C LYS A 54 2.93 -8.95 24.49
N ARG A 55 2.96 -9.21 23.19
CA ARG A 55 2.75 -10.53 22.57
C ARG A 55 4.02 -11.04 21.88
N THR A 56 4.04 -12.32 21.53
CA THR A 56 5.13 -12.97 20.77
C THR A 56 4.56 -13.85 19.67
N GLY A 57 5.31 -14.06 18.59
CA GLY A 57 4.92 -14.91 17.47
C GLY A 57 4.71 -14.15 16.17
N SER A 58 4.28 -14.87 15.12
CA SER A 58 3.99 -14.26 13.82
C SER A 58 2.72 -13.40 13.90
N LEU A 59 2.75 -12.22 13.29
CA LEU A 59 1.55 -11.40 13.08
C LEU A 59 0.85 -11.75 11.76
N PHE A 60 1.61 -12.16 10.75
CA PHE A 60 1.08 -12.42 9.41
C PHE A 60 1.06 -13.92 9.13
N GLN A 61 0.01 -14.39 8.45
CA GLN A 61 -0.03 -15.76 7.91
C GLN A 61 0.91 -15.84 6.69
N GLU A 62 1.39 -17.04 6.38
CA GLU A 62 2.11 -17.28 5.13
C GLU A 62 1.15 -17.01 3.95
N HIS A 63 1.70 -16.47 2.86
CA HIS A 63 1.03 -15.97 1.63
C HIS A 63 0.68 -14.46 1.61
N THR A 64 1.25 -13.76 0.63
CA THR A 64 0.90 -12.37 0.27
C THR A 64 0.42 -12.36 -1.18
N GLN A 65 -0.77 -11.80 -1.43
CA GLN A 65 -1.24 -11.60 -2.79
C GLN A 65 -0.55 -10.37 -3.40
N ALA A 66 0.07 -10.54 -4.57
CA ALA A 66 0.66 -9.46 -5.34
C ALA A 66 -0.08 -9.34 -6.68
N ILE A 67 -0.59 -8.15 -6.98
CA ILE A 67 -1.31 -7.83 -8.22
C ILE A 67 -0.54 -6.73 -8.93
N CYS A 68 -0.16 -6.95 -10.19
CA CYS A 68 0.43 -5.91 -11.03
C CYS A 68 -0.68 -4.96 -11.50
N LEU A 69 -0.61 -3.68 -11.11
CA LEU A 69 -1.66 -2.70 -11.42
C LEU A 69 -1.59 -2.19 -12.87
N THR A 70 -0.47 -2.35 -13.55
CA THR A 70 -0.25 -1.86 -14.93
C THR A 70 -0.50 -2.92 -16.00
N THR A 71 -0.63 -4.20 -15.63
CA THR A 71 -0.96 -5.26 -16.59
C THR A 71 -2.47 -5.30 -16.77
N ILE A 72 -2.94 -4.92 -17.96
CA ILE A 72 -4.37 -4.91 -18.30
C ILE A 72 -4.80 -6.35 -18.65
N ASP A 73 -4.95 -7.22 -17.64
CA ASP A 73 -5.55 -8.55 -17.85
C ASP A 73 -7.08 -8.47 -17.79
N GLY A 74 -7.66 -7.75 -18.77
CA GLY A 74 -9.04 -7.82 -19.29
C GLY A 74 -10.23 -7.60 -18.35
N ILE A 75 -10.05 -7.64 -17.03
CA ILE A 75 -11.13 -7.72 -16.05
C ILE A 75 -11.03 -6.56 -15.06
N THR A 76 -9.86 -6.18 -14.54
CA THR A 76 -9.82 -5.36 -13.30
C THR A 76 -9.84 -3.84 -13.51
N ALA A 77 -9.44 -3.34 -14.68
CA ALA A 77 -9.20 -1.91 -14.86
C ALA A 77 -10.46 -1.10 -15.22
N SER A 78 -11.51 -1.76 -15.72
CA SER A 78 -12.77 -1.12 -16.14
C SER A 78 -13.86 -1.14 -15.06
N TRP A 79 -13.68 -1.95 -14.02
CA TRP A 79 -14.61 -2.09 -12.92
C TRP A 79 -13.86 -2.30 -11.60
N TYR A 80 -14.10 -1.44 -10.62
CA TYR A 80 -13.64 -1.67 -9.26
C TYR A 80 -14.79 -1.38 -8.29
N LYS A 81 -14.88 -2.19 -7.23
CA LYS A 81 -15.97 -2.10 -6.25
C LYS A 81 -15.58 -1.12 -5.15
N ILE A 82 -16.18 0.07 -5.14
CA ILE A 82 -16.19 0.94 -3.96
C ILE A 82 -17.51 0.73 -3.24
N ASN A 83 -17.48 0.39 -1.95
CA ASN A 83 -18.69 0.27 -1.11
C ASN A 83 -19.79 -0.64 -1.70
N GLY A 84 -19.42 -1.70 -2.43
CA GLY A 84 -20.38 -2.62 -3.06
C GLY A 84 -20.99 -2.13 -4.37
N ILE A 85 -20.67 -0.91 -4.82
CA ILE A 85 -21.07 -0.36 -6.11
C ILE A 85 -19.92 -0.58 -7.09
N THR A 86 -20.24 -1.18 -8.24
CA THR A 86 -19.29 -1.30 -9.36
C THR A 86 -19.19 0.07 -10.04
N ASN A 87 -18.06 0.75 -9.88
CA ASN A 87 -17.81 1.99 -10.62
C ASN A 87 -17.25 1.66 -12.00
N ILE A 88 -17.95 2.12 -13.04
CA ILE A 88 -17.58 2.00 -14.46
C ILE A 88 -17.37 3.43 -14.98
N ASN A 89 -16.17 3.97 -14.83
CA ASN A 89 -15.70 5.12 -15.62
C ASN A 89 -14.21 5.36 -15.34
N ILE A 90 -13.35 4.59 -16.01
CA ILE A 90 -11.91 4.81 -15.98
C ILE A 90 -11.51 5.14 -17.41
N SER A 91 -11.03 6.37 -17.62
CA SER A 91 -10.66 6.87 -18.94
C SER A 91 -9.22 6.49 -19.29
N GLN A 92 -8.36 6.40 -18.27
CA GLN A 92 -6.94 6.06 -18.39
C GLN A 92 -6.57 5.06 -17.29
N PRO A 93 -6.77 3.75 -17.53
CA PRO A 93 -6.65 2.74 -16.48
C PRO A 93 -5.26 2.62 -15.86
N GLU A 94 -4.20 2.87 -16.61
CA GLU A 94 -2.84 2.94 -16.07
C GLU A 94 -2.63 4.10 -15.07
N ARG A 95 -3.56 5.04 -14.95
CA ARG A 95 -3.49 6.21 -14.05
C ARG A 95 -4.58 6.23 -12.99
N ASP A 96 -5.83 6.11 -13.43
CA ASP A 96 -7.00 6.22 -12.56
C ASP A 96 -7.03 5.04 -11.56
N TYR A 97 -6.59 3.86 -12.00
CA TYR A 97 -6.58 2.66 -11.16
C TYR A 97 -5.57 2.74 -10.00
N PRO A 98 -4.30 3.17 -10.20
CA PRO A 98 -3.40 3.50 -9.09
C PRO A 98 -3.98 4.46 -8.04
N VAL A 99 -4.69 5.52 -8.44
CA VAL A 99 -5.31 6.48 -7.52
C VAL A 99 -6.37 5.80 -6.66
N VAL A 100 -7.23 5.02 -7.30
CA VAL A 100 -8.25 4.22 -6.65
C VAL A 100 -7.64 3.24 -5.65
N CYS A 101 -6.57 2.55 -6.04
CA CYS A 101 -5.84 1.64 -5.17
C CYS A 101 -5.23 2.38 -3.97
N MET A 102 -4.61 3.55 -4.16
CA MET A 102 -4.09 4.35 -3.05
C MET A 102 -5.21 4.77 -2.09
N ALA A 103 -6.33 5.27 -2.62
CA ALA A 103 -7.49 5.64 -1.82
C ALA A 103 -8.06 4.45 -1.05
N TYR A 104 -8.12 3.27 -1.68
CA TYR A 104 -8.52 2.02 -1.01
C TYR A 104 -7.54 1.67 0.12
N ILE A 105 -6.23 1.73 -0.14
CA ILE A 105 -5.17 1.43 0.84
C ILE A 105 -5.32 2.32 2.08
N HIS A 106 -5.48 3.63 1.89
CA HIS A 106 -5.57 4.60 2.99
C HIS A 106 -6.89 4.55 3.75
N ASN A 107 -7.97 4.07 3.12
CA ASN A 107 -9.28 3.91 3.75
C ASN A 107 -9.48 2.55 4.45
N ASN A 108 -8.50 1.64 4.41
CA ASN A 108 -8.58 0.35 5.09
C ASN A 108 -8.92 0.44 6.59
N PRO A 109 -8.37 1.39 7.38
CA PRO A 109 -8.73 1.52 8.78
C PRO A 109 -10.24 1.75 8.97
N ALA A 110 -10.85 2.56 8.09
CA ALA A 110 -12.29 2.84 8.14
C ALA A 110 -13.10 1.62 7.71
N LYS A 111 -12.67 0.94 6.63
CA LYS A 111 -13.30 -0.29 6.14
C LYS A 111 -13.31 -1.40 7.19
N HIS A 112 -12.28 -1.47 8.03
CA HIS A 112 -12.16 -2.45 9.12
C HIS A 112 -12.65 -1.93 10.48
N GLY A 113 -13.28 -0.75 10.53
CA GLY A 113 -13.87 -0.19 11.75
C GLY A 113 -12.86 0.26 12.81
N LEU A 114 -11.59 0.44 12.44
CA LEU A 114 -10.50 0.83 13.35
C LEU A 114 -10.43 2.35 13.53
N GLU A 115 -10.54 3.10 12.44
CA GLU A 115 -10.48 4.57 12.46
C GLU A 115 -11.21 5.14 11.23
N LYS A 116 -12.09 6.12 11.45
CA LYS A 116 -12.92 6.73 10.40
C LYS A 116 -12.15 7.71 9.53
N LYS A 117 -11.09 8.33 10.08
CA LYS A 117 -10.31 9.38 9.42
C LYS A 117 -8.91 8.87 9.04
N PRO A 118 -8.56 8.77 7.75
CA PRO A 118 -7.26 8.27 7.31
C PRO A 118 -6.04 9.01 7.91
N ASP A 119 -6.17 10.29 8.25
CA ASP A 119 -5.12 11.10 8.90
C ASP A 119 -4.90 10.76 10.38
N LYS A 120 -5.84 10.05 11.01
CA LYS A 120 -5.76 9.64 12.42
C LYS A 120 -5.15 8.25 12.60
N TRP A 121 -5.14 7.43 11.55
CA TRP A 121 -4.50 6.12 11.61
C TRP A 121 -2.99 6.23 11.48
N GLU A 122 -2.26 5.90 12.55
CA GLU A 122 -0.80 6.10 12.61
C GLU A 122 -0.02 5.13 11.73
N PHE A 123 -0.57 3.94 11.49
CA PHE A 123 0.07 2.88 10.73
C PHE A 123 -0.34 2.95 9.24
N SER A 124 -0.26 4.15 8.66
CA SER A 124 -0.54 4.40 7.25
C SER A 124 0.32 5.53 6.69
N SER A 125 0.73 5.38 5.43
CA SER A 125 1.40 6.42 4.63
C SER A 125 0.56 7.70 4.40
N PHE A 126 -0.74 7.69 4.69
CA PHE A 126 -1.59 8.86 4.47
C PHE A 126 -1.09 10.10 5.22
N ARG A 127 -0.49 9.90 6.40
CA ARG A 127 0.10 10.96 7.21
C ARG A 127 1.33 11.59 6.53
N GLU A 128 2.12 10.82 5.79
CA GLU A 128 3.28 11.32 5.03
C GLU A 128 2.81 12.27 3.90
N TYR A 129 1.70 11.94 3.22
CA TYR A 129 1.10 12.82 2.21
C TYR A 129 0.60 14.15 2.80
N LYS A 130 0.06 14.12 4.02
CA LYS A 130 -0.44 15.29 4.76
C LYS A 130 0.65 16.09 5.48
N GLY A 131 1.91 15.62 5.49
CA GLY A 131 2.98 16.27 6.25
C GLY A 131 2.77 16.21 7.76
N LEU A 132 2.05 15.18 8.25
CA LEU A 132 1.76 14.97 9.68
C LEU A 132 2.82 14.09 10.38
N THR A 133 3.92 13.83 9.69
CA THR A 133 5.05 13.01 10.16
C THR A 133 6.30 13.38 9.36
N ASP A 134 7.45 13.28 10.01
CA ASP A 134 8.76 13.45 9.37
C ASP A 134 9.24 12.17 8.65
N ASN A 135 8.41 11.13 8.62
CA ASN A 135 8.68 9.91 7.86
C ASN A 135 8.76 10.23 6.36
N CYS A 136 9.77 9.65 5.71
CA CYS A 136 10.05 9.80 4.28
C CYS A 136 10.11 8.45 3.56
N LEU A 137 9.27 7.50 3.99
CA LEU A 137 9.25 6.15 3.44
C LEU A 137 8.62 6.12 2.05
N ILE A 138 7.63 6.97 1.80
CA ILE A 138 7.01 7.08 0.48
C ILE A 138 7.75 8.03 -0.46
N ASN A 139 7.70 7.74 -1.76
CA ASN A 139 8.02 8.72 -2.78
C ASN A 139 6.79 9.63 -2.99
N ARG A 140 6.70 10.69 -2.18
CA ARG A 140 5.55 11.62 -2.17
C ARG A 140 5.33 12.30 -3.52
N GLU A 141 6.39 12.67 -4.22
CA GLU A 141 6.30 13.31 -5.54
C GLU A 141 5.62 12.40 -6.56
N LYS A 142 6.10 11.16 -6.69
CA LYS A 142 5.50 10.16 -7.58
C LYS A 142 4.09 9.76 -7.14
N GLY A 143 3.85 9.68 -5.84
CA GLY A 143 2.51 9.46 -5.31
C GLY A 143 1.53 10.54 -5.75
N LEU A 144 1.90 11.80 -5.56
CA LEU A 144 1.11 12.98 -5.95
C LEU A 144 0.96 13.15 -7.45
N TYR A 145 1.90 12.66 -8.26
CA TYR A 145 1.74 12.62 -9.72
C TYR A 145 0.44 11.91 -10.14
N TYR A 146 0.07 10.83 -9.45
CA TYR A 146 -1.20 10.15 -9.70
C TYR A 146 -2.42 10.97 -9.23
N PHE A 147 -2.29 11.83 -8.21
CA PHE A 147 -3.42 12.60 -7.66
C PHE A 147 -3.74 13.92 -8.38
N ASN A 148 -2.80 14.51 -9.13
CA ASN A 148 -2.87 15.91 -9.56
C ASN A 148 -3.27 16.15 -11.03
N TYR A 149 -3.89 15.16 -11.69
CA TYR A 149 -4.49 15.33 -13.03
C TYR A 149 -5.91 14.79 -13.07
#